data_AF-A0A847FX87-F1
#
_entry.id   AF-A0A847FX87-F1
#
_cell.length_a   1.000
_cell.length_b   1.000
_cell.length_c   1.000
_cell.angle_alpha   90.00
_cell.angle_beta   90.00
_cell.angle_gamma   90.00
#
_symmetry.space_group_name_H-M   'P 1'
#
loop_
_entity.id
_entity.type
_entity.pdbx_description
1 polymer ?
#
loop_
_entity_poly.entity_id
_entity_poly.type
_entity_poly.pdbx_seq_one_letter_code
_entity_poly.pdbx_strand_id
1 'polypeptide(L)' 'MTIPPATDEIWKDLLLMKKSYDFDFLALKMLLGRLTMDIEHDPSPENLAKCAEQLHGLLAQNANLPTAKRDLEKILG' A
#
# COMPACT_ATOMS: atom_id res chain seq x y z
N MET A 1 8.17 -11.57 9.62
CA MET A 1 7.72 -11.24 8.25
C MET A 1 8.61 -10.14 7.72
N THR A 2 9.16 -10.33 6.54
CA THR A 2 9.99 -9.33 5.86
C THR A 2 9.09 -8.54 4.93
N ILE A 3 8.97 -7.24 5.17
CA ILE A 3 8.21 -6.35 4.28
C ILE A 3 9.02 -6.21 2.98
N PRO A 4 8.45 -6.51 1.80
CA PRO A 4 9.18 -6.38 0.54
C PRO A 4 9.53 -4.92 0.26
N PRO A 5 10.63 -4.66 -0.44
CA PRO A 5 11.06 -3.29 -0.73
C PRO A 5 9.97 -2.50 -1.47
N ALA A 6 9.95 -1.18 -1.29
CA ALA A 6 8.95 -0.30 -1.93
C ALA A 6 8.94 -0.35 -3.47
N THR A 7 10.02 -0.84 -4.09
CA THR A 7 10.14 -1.02 -5.54
C THR A 7 9.45 -2.28 -6.06
N ASP A 8 9.02 -3.17 -5.17
CA ASP A 8 8.36 -4.41 -5.52
C ASP A 8 7.01 -4.14 -6.21
N GLU A 9 6.70 -4.93 -7.24
CA GLU A 9 5.50 -4.76 -8.04
C GLU A 9 4.21 -4.98 -7.23
N ILE A 10 4.30 -5.68 -6.09
CA ILE A 10 3.15 -5.92 -5.21
C ILE A 10 2.49 -4.61 -4.73
N TRP A 11 3.29 -3.58 -4.48
CA TRP A 11 2.79 -2.28 -4.02
C TRP A 11 2.04 -1.55 -5.14
N LYS A 12 2.55 -1.65 -6.37
CA LYS A 12 1.91 -1.08 -7.56
C LYS A 12 0.59 -1.79 -7.86
N ASP A 13 0.58 -3.11 -7.76
CA ASP A 13 -0.63 -3.91 -7.99
C ASP A 13 -1.72 -3.61 -6.93
N LEU A 14 -1.30 -3.34 -5.69
CA LEU A 14 -2.19 -2.89 -4.62
C LEU A 14 -2.81 -1.52 -4.92
N LEU A 15 -2.00 -0.57 -5.36
CA LEU A 15 -2.42 0.80 -5.67
C LEU A 15 -3.36 0.89 -6.87
N LEU A 16 -3.15 0.01 -7.85
CA LEU A 16 -4.05 -0.16 -9.00
C LEU A 16 -5.37 -0.86 -8.62
N MET A 17 -5.57 -1.21 -7.35
CA MET A 17 -6.76 -1.86 -6.81
C MET A 17 -7.23 -3.06 -7.67
N LYS A 18 -6.30 -3.84 -8.20
CA LYS A 18 -6.66 -5.07 -8.93
C LYS A 18 -7.36 -6.10 -8.05
N LYS A 19 -7.27 -5.95 -6.72
CA LYS A 19 -7.96 -6.75 -5.72
C LYS A 19 -8.54 -5.86 -4.63
N SER A 20 -9.81 -6.10 -4.28
CA SER A 20 -10.45 -5.50 -3.12
C SER A 20 -10.05 -6.26 -1.86
N TYR A 21 -9.24 -5.64 -1.01
CA TYR A 21 -8.86 -6.18 0.29
C TYR A 21 -9.67 -5.47 1.39
N ASP A 22 -10.24 -6.23 2.32
CA ASP A 22 -10.79 -5.63 3.53
C ASP A 22 -9.68 -5.43 4.56
N PHE A 23 -9.12 -4.23 4.58
CA PHE A 23 -8.06 -3.85 5.51
C PHE A 23 -8.60 -3.49 6.90
N ASP A 24 -7.97 -4.00 7.95
CA ASP A 24 -8.29 -3.66 9.35
C ASP A 24 -7.67 -2.30 9.75
N PHE A 25 -6.57 -1.91 9.12
CA PHE A 25 -5.84 -0.70 9.44
C PHE A 25 -6.45 0.51 8.73
N LEU A 26 -7.16 1.33 9.49
CA LEU A 26 -7.86 2.50 8.97
C LEU A 26 -6.94 3.49 8.23
N ALA A 27 -5.72 3.70 8.74
CA ALA A 27 -4.76 4.59 8.09
C ALA A 27 -4.34 4.08 6.71
N LEU A 28 -4.23 2.75 6.54
CA LEU A 28 -3.98 2.13 5.24
C LEU A 28 -5.17 2.36 4.29
N LYS A 29 -6.41 2.16 4.74
CA LYS A 29 -7.62 2.43 3.94
C LYS A 29 -7.68 3.89 3.47
N MET A 30 -7.44 4.84 4.38
CA MET A 30 -7.42 6.27 4.06
C MET A 30 -6.30 6.63 3.09
N LEU A 31 -5.08 6.11 3.34
CA LEU A 31 -3.94 6.38 2.47
C LEU A 31 -4.17 5.79 1.08
N LEU A 32 -4.65 4.55 0.97
CA LEU A 32 -4.94 3.92 -0.32
C LEU A 32 -5.96 4.72 -1.12
N GLY A 33 -7.08 5.12 -0.51
CA GLY A 33 -8.06 5.96 -1.19
C GLY A 33 -7.45 7.25 -1.74
N ARG A 34 -6.60 7.93 -0.95
CA ARG A 34 -5.87 9.12 -1.39
C ARG A 34 -4.90 8.81 -2.53
N LEU A 35 -4.09 7.77 -2.41
CA LEU A 35 -3.07 7.41 -3.41
C LEU A 35 -3.70 6.94 -4.72
N THR A 36 -4.80 6.18 -4.66
CA THR A 36 -5.54 5.78 -5.87
C THR A 36 -6.09 7.01 -6.60
N MET A 37 -6.71 7.96 -5.89
CA MET A 37 -7.16 9.21 -6.51
C MET A 37 -6.00 10.01 -7.13
N ASP A 38 -4.83 10.02 -6.47
CA ASP A 38 -3.62 10.69 -6.95
C ASP A 38 -3.09 10.04 -8.24
N ILE A 39 -3.12 8.70 -8.32
CA ILE A 39 -2.75 7.93 -9.52
C ILE A 39 -3.78 8.11 -10.65
N GLU A 40 -5.08 8.19 -10.33
CA GLU A 40 -6.12 8.49 -11.32
C GLU A 40 -5.93 9.89 -11.92
N HIS A 41 -5.46 10.84 -11.12
CA HIS A 41 -5.17 12.20 -11.57
C HIS A 41 -3.84 12.31 -12.34
N ASP A 42 -2.80 11.61 -11.89
CA ASP A 42 -1.50 11.52 -12.56
C ASP A 42 -1.03 10.05 -12.65
N PRO A 43 -1.36 9.34 -13.75
CA PRO A 43 -0.99 7.93 -13.95
C PRO A 43 0.46 7.76 -14.42
N SER A 44 1.35 8.67 -14.02
CA SER A 44 2.76 8.63 -14.40
C SER A 44 3.51 7.55 -13.60
N PRO A 45 4.49 6.86 -14.19
CA PRO A 45 5.27 5.83 -13.49
C PRO A 45 6.06 6.40 -12.30
N GLU A 46 6.46 7.67 -12.35
CA GLU A 46 7.09 8.37 -11.24
C GLU A 46 6.14 8.55 -10.06
N ASN A 47 4.88 8.88 -10.33
CA ASN A 47 3.87 9.07 -9.29
C ASN A 47 3.48 7.74 -8.63
N LEU A 48 3.34 6.69 -9.45
CA LEU A 48 3.11 5.33 -8.97
C LEU A 48 4.24 4.86 -8.04
N ALA A 49 5.50 5.15 -8.38
CA ALA A 49 6.65 4.84 -7.53
C ALA A 49 6.60 5.60 -6.19
N LYS A 50 6.30 6.90 -6.21
CA LYS A 50 6.12 7.70 -4.99
C LYS A 50 4.96 7.22 -4.13
N CYS A 51 3.87 6.79 -4.74
CA CYS A 51 2.73 6.20 -4.03
C CYS A 51 3.13 4.88 -3.37
N ALA A 52 3.88 4.01 -4.07
CA ALA A 52 4.38 2.76 -3.53
C ALA A 52 5.33 2.98 -2.34
N GLU A 53 6.22 3.97 -2.42
CA GLU A 53 7.08 4.35 -1.28
C GLU A 53 6.30 4.85 -0.07
N GLN A 54 5.29 5.69 -0.27
CA GLN A 54 4.44 6.18 0.82
C GLN A 54 3.68 5.04 1.50
N LEU A 55 3.12 4.13 0.71
CA LEU A 55 2.39 2.95 1.19
C LEU A 55 3.31 2.02 2.00
N HIS A 56 4.47 1.68 1.43
CA HIS A 56 5.48 0.87 2.10
C HIS A 56 5.97 1.54 3.40
N GLY A 57 6.25 2.84 3.36
CA GLY A 57 6.68 3.61 4.53
C GLY A 57 5.65 3.58 5.66
N LEU A 58 4.38 3.78 5.35
CA LEU A 58 3.30 3.70 6.34
C LEU A 58 3.24 2.31 6.98
N LEU A 59 3.31 1.25 6.18
CA LEU A 59 3.27 -0.12 6.71
C LEU A 59 4.52 -0.49 7.49
N ALA A 60 5.70 -0.07 7.05
CA ALA A 60 6.97 -0.30 7.75
C ALA A 60 7.02 0.43 9.11
N GLN A 61 6.57 1.70 9.14
CA GLN A 61 6.48 2.47 10.38
C GLN A 61 5.46 1.88 11.36
N ASN A 62 4.38 1.31 10.83
CA ASN A 62 3.30 0.74 11.63
C ASN A 62 3.39 -0.78 11.76
N ALA A 63 4.50 -1.41 11.36
CA ALA A 63 4.68 -2.86 11.35
C ALA A 63 4.58 -3.49 12.75
N ASN A 64 4.68 -2.68 13.81
CA ASN A 64 4.48 -3.12 15.19
C ASN A 64 3.00 -3.27 15.57
N LEU A 65 2.07 -2.67 14.81
CA LEU A 65 0.64 -2.77 15.06
C LEU A 65 0.08 -4.11 14.56
N PRO A 66 -0.76 -4.78 15.34
CA PRO A 66 -1.36 -6.06 14.94
C PRO A 66 -2.27 -5.93 13.73
N THR A 67 -2.97 -4.81 13.56
CA THR A 67 -3.83 -4.53 12.39
C THR A 67 -3.01 -4.36 11.12
N ALA A 68 -1.92 -3.59 11.17
CA ALA A 68 -1.01 -3.43 10.04
C ALA A 68 -0.32 -4.75 9.65
N LYS A 69 0.04 -5.58 10.63
CA LYS A 69 0.56 -6.93 10.36
C LYS A 69 -0.46 -7.80 9.63
N ARG A 70 -1.71 -7.86 10.11
CA ARG A 70 -2.79 -8.63 9.45
C ARG A 70 -3.04 -8.17 8.02
N ASP A 71 -2.96 -6.87 7.78
CA ASP A 71 -3.13 -6.33 6.44
C ASP A 71 -1.93 -6.65 5.54
N LEU A 72 -0.70 -6.58 6.06
CA LEU A 72 0.49 -7.06 5.36
C LEU A 72 0.36 -8.55 5.01
N GLU A 73 -0.16 -9.38 5.92
CA GLU A 73 -0.44 -10.79 5.66
C GLU A 73 -1.43 -10.97 4.50
N LYS A 74 -2.54 -10.23 4.50
CA LYS A 74 -3.52 -10.25 3.40
C LYS A 74 -2.90 -9.84 2.06
N ILE A 75 -1.96 -8.89 2.06
CA ILE A 75 -1.30 -8.38 0.85
C ILE A 75 -0.28 -9.38 0.32
N LEU A 76 0.57 -9.92 1.20
CA LEU A 76 1.72 -10.75 0.85
C LEU A 76 1.38 -12.23 0.64
N GLY A 77 0.26 -12.71 1.19
CA GLY A 77 -0.20 -14.10 1.09
C GLY A 77 0.21 -14.94 2.29
#